data_AF-A0A1Z8X603-F1
#
_entry.id   AF-A0A1Z8X603-F1
#
_cell.length_a   1.000
_cell.length_b   1.000
_cell.length_c   1.000
_cell.angle_alpha   90.00
_cell.angle_beta   90.00
_cell.angle_gamma   90.00
#
_symmetry.space_group_name_H-M   'P 1'
#
loop_
_entity.id
_entity.type
_entity.pdbx_description
1 polymer ?
#
loop_
_entity_poly.entity_id
_entity_poly.type
_entity_poly.pdbx_seq_one_letter_code
_entity_poly.pdbx_strand_id
1 'polypeptide(L)'
;MPICFESYYSFSEIYNFSKSSYSGKDFIETIRLSRLNSSLFSSEGSILCEFYFSLIYKYHCSVTFKISGKVQLLCQRCLEPFFHYINENAQYILLESDQASLVESDGKDILIVSEEGLNIAVLIEDELILSLPIIASHKKNIECGSLADKISKY
;
A
#
# COMPACT_ATOMS: atom_id res chain seq x y z
N MET A 1 -1.82 -23.76 4.53
CA MET A 1 -0.51 -23.06 4.47
C MET A 1 -0.76 -21.61 4.84
N PRO A 2 0.15 -20.94 5.56
CA PRO A 2 0.02 -19.50 5.77
C PRO A 2 0.11 -18.80 4.40
N ILE A 3 -0.74 -17.79 4.19
CA ILE A 3 -0.63 -16.89 3.04
C ILE A 3 0.73 -16.21 3.08
N CYS A 4 1.46 -16.31 1.97
CA CYS A 4 2.70 -15.61 1.71
C CYS A 4 2.35 -14.37 0.87
N PHE A 5 2.82 -13.20 1.29
CA PHE A 5 2.52 -11.94 0.62
C PHE A 5 2.92 -11.94 -0.87
N GLU A 6 3.92 -12.73 -1.25
CA GLU A 6 4.46 -12.78 -2.61
C GLU A 6 3.83 -13.82 -3.52
N SER A 7 2.92 -14.65 -2.99
CA SER A 7 2.20 -15.63 -3.80
C SER A 7 1.01 -14.99 -4.51
N TYR A 8 0.64 -15.60 -5.63
CA TYR A 8 -0.60 -15.29 -6.32
C TYR A 8 -1.71 -16.23 -5.84
N TYR A 9 -2.88 -15.65 -5.58
CA TYR A 9 -4.05 -16.38 -5.11
C TYR A 9 -5.16 -16.32 -6.15
N SER A 10 -5.60 -17.48 -6.60
CA SER A 10 -6.76 -17.59 -7.49
C SER A 10 -8.02 -17.07 -6.80
N PHE A 11 -9.04 -16.69 -7.59
CA PHE A 11 -10.31 -16.23 -7.02
C PHE A 11 -10.99 -17.28 -6.13
N SER A 12 -10.86 -18.56 -6.48
CA SER A 12 -11.38 -19.67 -5.65
C SER A 12 -10.70 -19.75 -4.29
N GLU A 13 -9.39 -19.51 -4.21
CA GLU A 13 -8.66 -19.43 -2.93
C GLU A 13 -9.09 -18.21 -2.12
N ILE A 14 -9.18 -17.04 -2.77
CA ILE A 14 -9.67 -15.80 -2.16
C ILE A 14 -11.06 -16.01 -1.57
N TYR A 15 -11.98 -16.66 -2.30
CA TYR A 15 -13.33 -16.94 -1.80
C TYR A 15 -13.30 -17.82 -0.54
N ASN A 16 -12.46 -18.85 -0.51
CA ASN A 16 -12.28 -19.67 0.68
C ASN A 16 -11.69 -18.88 1.86
N PHE A 17 -10.71 -18.02 1.61
CA PHE A 17 -10.14 -17.12 2.61
C PHE A 17 -11.19 -16.16 3.17
N SER A 18 -11.97 -15.51 2.30
CA SER A 18 -13.08 -14.63 2.68
C SER A 18 -14.14 -15.33 3.51
N LYS A 19 -14.49 -16.59 3.18
CA LYS A 19 -15.45 -17.40 3.95
C LYS A 19 -14.92 -17.77 5.33
N SER A 20 -13.61 -17.99 5.44
CA SER A 20 -12.94 -18.34 6.71
C SER A 20 -12.46 -17.12 7.50
N SER A 21 -12.72 -15.89 7.03
CA SER A 21 -12.24 -14.66 7.67
C SER A 21 -10.72 -14.65 7.87
N TYR A 22 -9.98 -15.14 6.88
CA TYR A 22 -8.53 -15.28 6.96
C TYR A 22 -7.85 -13.91 7.05
N SER A 23 -6.86 -13.77 7.94
CA SER A 23 -6.01 -12.59 8.06
C SER A 23 -4.52 -12.95 8.13
N GLY A 24 -3.70 -11.98 7.78
CA GLY A 24 -2.25 -12.06 7.94
C GLY A 24 -1.68 -10.74 8.40
N LYS A 25 -0.53 -10.82 9.06
CA LYS A 25 0.26 -9.67 9.52
C LYS A 25 1.73 -10.01 9.36
N ASP A 26 2.45 -9.20 8.61
CA ASP A 26 3.89 -9.40 8.43
C ASP A 26 4.59 -8.08 8.09
N PHE A 27 5.92 -8.12 8.09
CA PHE A 27 6.76 -7.04 7.61
C PHE A 27 7.26 -7.35 6.20
N ILE A 28 7.16 -6.37 5.30
CA ILE A 28 7.77 -6.42 3.99
C ILE A 28 8.96 -5.47 3.97
N GLU A 29 10.14 -5.99 3.65
CA GLU A 29 11.32 -5.15 3.43
C GLU A 29 11.13 -4.28 2.19
N THR A 30 11.45 -2.99 2.28
CA THR A 30 11.27 -2.02 1.18
C THR A 30 12.08 -2.40 -0.06
N ILE A 31 13.25 -3.05 0.10
CA ILE A 31 14.06 -3.59 -1.00
C ILE A 31 13.27 -4.54 -1.92
N ARG A 32 12.24 -5.24 -1.40
CA ARG A 32 11.43 -6.19 -2.18
C ARG A 32 10.33 -5.52 -3.00
N LEU A 33 10.04 -4.25 -2.70
CA LEU A 33 9.04 -3.41 -3.38
C LEU A 33 9.73 -2.60 -4.49
N SER A 34 10.00 -3.28 -5.59
CA SER A 34 10.79 -2.74 -6.72
C SER A 34 10.23 -1.46 -7.35
N ARG A 35 8.91 -1.34 -7.49
CA ARG A 35 8.24 -0.15 -8.04
C ARG A 35 8.27 0.98 -7.03
N LEU A 36 8.04 0.69 -5.75
CA LEU A 36 8.12 1.68 -4.67
C LEU A 36 9.52 2.30 -4.60
N ASN A 37 10.55 1.47 -4.69
CA ASN A 37 11.96 1.90 -4.61
C ASN A 37 12.34 2.99 -5.61
N SER A 38 11.67 3.06 -6.77
CA SER A 38 11.91 4.14 -7.75
C SER A 38 11.59 5.54 -7.22
N SER A 39 10.75 5.63 -6.19
CA SER A 39 10.32 6.88 -5.55
C SER A 39 11.06 7.17 -4.24
N LEU A 40 11.85 6.21 -3.72
CA LEU A 40 12.53 6.34 -2.44
C LEU A 40 13.95 6.88 -2.61
N PHE A 41 14.42 7.59 -1.59
CA PHE A 41 15.85 7.93 -1.48
C PHE A 41 16.68 6.72 -1.06
N SER A 42 16.13 5.88 -0.19
CA SER A 42 16.76 4.64 0.29
C SER A 42 15.73 3.51 0.31
N SER A 43 16.15 2.33 -0.12
CA SER A 43 15.38 1.09 -0.07
C SER A 43 15.61 0.31 1.24
N GLU A 44 16.15 0.96 2.27
CA GLU A 44 16.33 0.37 3.59
C GLU A 44 15.04 0.49 4.43
N GLY A 45 14.80 -0.53 5.26
CA GLY A 45 13.68 -0.57 6.19
C GLY A 45 12.63 -1.62 5.84
N SER A 46 11.54 -1.58 6.60
CA SER A 46 10.40 -2.47 6.42
C SER A 46 9.09 -1.75 6.73
N ILE A 47 8.03 -2.21 6.08
CA ILE A 47 6.66 -1.73 6.28
C ILE A 47 5.86 -2.83 6.95
N LEU A 48 5.12 -2.47 8.00
CA LEU A 48 4.18 -3.38 8.62
C LEU A 48 2.89 -3.41 7.81
N CYS A 49 2.49 -4.60 7.39
CA CYS A 49 1.30 -4.82 6.60
C CYS A 49 0.39 -5.84 7.29
N GLU A 50 -0.86 -5.44 7.48
CA GLU A 50 -1.94 -6.32 7.93
C GLU A 50 -2.97 -6.42 6.81
N PHE A 51 -3.51 -7.62 6.61
CA PHE A 51 -4.62 -7.81 5.70
C PHE A 51 -5.67 -8.75 6.28
N TYR A 52 -6.91 -8.59 5.81
CA TYR A 52 -8.04 -9.40 6.21
C TYR A 52 -8.98 -9.62 5.03
N PHE A 53 -9.27 -10.87 4.72
CA PHE A 53 -10.28 -11.25 3.76
C PHE A 53 -11.64 -11.42 4.42
N SER A 54 -12.69 -10.93 3.79
CA SER A 54 -14.06 -11.16 4.23
C SER A 54 -15.07 -11.19 3.10
N LEU A 55 -16.22 -11.77 3.36
CA LEU A 55 -17.41 -11.61 2.52
C LEU A 55 -18.17 -10.36 2.96
N ILE A 56 -18.47 -9.49 2.00
CA ILE A 56 -19.32 -8.31 2.20
C ILE A 56 -20.71 -8.55 1.58
N TYR A 57 -21.58 -7.54 1.59
CA TYR A 57 -22.95 -7.62 1.07
C TYR A 57 -23.04 -8.37 -0.27
N LYS A 58 -24.09 -9.17 -0.44
CA LYS A 58 -24.30 -10.04 -1.61
C LYS A 58 -23.21 -11.11 -1.85
N TYR A 59 -22.41 -11.46 -0.85
CA TYR A 59 -21.36 -12.49 -0.90
C TYR A 59 -20.16 -12.14 -1.79
N HIS A 60 -19.91 -10.86 -2.05
CA HIS A 60 -18.69 -10.45 -2.74
C HIS A 60 -17.47 -10.61 -1.81
N CYS A 61 -16.36 -11.07 -2.38
CA CYS A 61 -15.10 -11.13 -1.66
C CYS A 61 -14.56 -9.72 -1.48
N SER A 62 -13.91 -9.47 -0.35
CA SER A 62 -13.19 -8.24 -0.10
C SER A 62 -11.89 -8.52 0.63
N VAL A 63 -10.93 -7.63 0.44
CA VAL A 63 -9.70 -7.57 1.22
C VAL A 63 -9.53 -6.18 1.79
N THR A 64 -9.15 -6.09 3.06
CA THR A 64 -8.81 -4.84 3.73
C THR A 64 -7.36 -4.87 4.14
N PHE A 65 -6.63 -3.79 3.86
CA PHE A 65 -5.24 -3.59 4.26
C PHE A 65 -5.13 -2.54 5.34
N LYS A 66 -4.19 -2.73 6.26
CA LYS A 66 -3.64 -1.68 7.12
C LYS A 66 -2.14 -1.66 6.95
N ILE A 67 -1.61 -0.51 6.55
CA ILE A 67 -0.22 -0.36 6.17
C ILE A 67 0.38 0.74 7.04
N SER A 68 1.46 0.42 7.74
CA SER A 68 2.13 1.39 8.61
C SER A 68 3.64 1.26 8.54
N GLY A 69 4.33 2.39 8.50
CA GLY A 69 5.78 2.40 8.40
C GLY A 69 6.34 3.78 8.14
N LYS A 70 7.61 3.81 7.77
CA LYS A 70 8.26 5.03 7.31
C LYS A 70 9.20 4.71 6.16
N VAL A 71 9.28 5.62 5.21
CA VAL A 71 10.19 5.56 4.08
C VAL A 71 11.05 6.81 4.04
N GLN A 72 12.23 6.71 3.43
CA GLN A 72 13.09 7.86 3.25
C GLN A 72 12.89 8.42 1.84
N LEU A 73 12.53 9.70 1.74
CA LEU A 73 12.33 10.40 0.47
C LEU A 73 13.37 11.52 0.34
N LEU A 74 13.59 11.97 -0.90
CA LEU A 74 14.41 13.14 -1.18
C LEU A 74 13.52 14.39 -1.24
N CYS A 75 13.80 15.40 -0.43
CA CYS A 75 13.07 16.66 -0.47
C CYS A 75 13.36 17.41 -1.78
N GLN A 76 12.35 17.68 -2.60
CA GLN A 76 12.50 18.43 -3.87
C GLN A 76 12.80 19.94 -3.67
N ARG A 77 12.79 20.45 -2.43
CA ARG A 77 13.15 21.84 -2.10
C ARG A 77 14.64 22.00 -1.76
N CYS A 78 15.15 21.22 -0.81
CA CYS A 78 16.53 21.31 -0.34
C CYS A 78 17.46 20.21 -0.83
N LEU A 79 16.93 19.18 -1.49
CA LEU A 79 17.66 17.98 -1.91
C LEU A 79 18.29 17.20 -0.75
N GLU A 80 17.72 17.32 0.45
CA GLU A 80 18.11 16.54 1.62
C GLU A 80 17.09 15.42 1.87
N PRO A 81 17.54 14.26 2.38
CA PRO A 81 16.65 13.16 2.67
C PRO A 81 15.86 13.39 3.95
N PHE A 82 14.62 12.89 3.99
CA PHE A 82 13.76 12.99 5.17
C PHE A 82 12.87 11.76 5.30
N PHE A 83 12.40 11.49 6.52
CA PHE A 83 11.45 10.41 6.76
C PHE A 83 10.02 10.86 6.50
N HIS A 84 9.33 10.13 5.64
CA HIS A 84 7.89 10.19 5.43
C HIS A 84 7.23 9.02 6.16
N TYR A 85 6.22 9.31 6.99
CA TYR A 85 5.50 8.31 7.76
C TYR A 85 4.20 7.95 7.05
N ILE A 86 3.97 6.64 6.92
CA ILE A 86 2.82 6.07 6.23
C ILE A 86 1.92 5.41 7.28
N ASN A 87 0.62 5.68 7.20
CA ASN A 87 -0.41 5.04 8.02
C ASN A 87 -1.73 5.02 7.24
N GLU A 88 -1.88 4.01 6.41
CA GLU A 88 -2.98 3.90 5.44
C GLU A 88 -3.87 2.71 5.72
N ASN A 89 -5.14 2.84 5.33
CA ASN A 89 -6.08 1.74 5.31
C ASN A 89 -6.81 1.73 3.96
N ALA A 90 -6.85 0.57 3.30
CA ALA A 90 -7.50 0.41 2.01
C ALA A 90 -8.46 -0.79 2.05
N GLN A 91 -9.57 -0.71 1.32
CA GLN A 91 -10.50 -1.83 1.18
C GLN A 91 -10.90 -1.99 -0.27
N TYR A 92 -10.73 -3.22 -0.77
CA TYR A 92 -11.05 -3.61 -2.13
C TYR A 92 -12.17 -4.64 -2.16
N ILE A 93 -13.15 -4.42 -3.03
CA ILE A 93 -14.08 -5.46 -3.47
C ILE A 93 -13.41 -6.24 -4.59
N LEU A 94 -13.28 -7.54 -4.42
CA LEU A 94 -12.62 -8.44 -5.35
C LEU A 94 -13.66 -9.11 -6.24
N LEU A 95 -13.55 -8.91 -7.55
CA LEU A 95 -14.46 -9.47 -8.55
C LEU A 95 -13.70 -10.23 -9.63
N GLU A 96 -14.33 -11.24 -10.20
CA GLU A 96 -13.86 -11.82 -11.47
C GLU A 96 -14.20 -10.88 -12.63
N SER A 97 -13.44 -10.99 -13.73
CA SER A 97 -13.50 -10.07 -14.87
C SER A 97 -14.88 -9.88 -15.51
N ASP A 98 -15.76 -10.87 -15.39
CA ASP A 98 -17.10 -10.89 -15.97
C ASP A 98 -18.18 -10.27 -15.06
N GLN A 99 -17.85 -9.92 -13.81
CA GLN A 99 -18.81 -9.49 -12.80
C GLN A 99 -18.75 -8.00 -12.43
N ALA A 100 -17.77 -7.25 -12.96
CA ALA A 100 -17.54 -5.85 -12.57
C ALA A 100 -18.74 -4.91 -12.80
N SER A 101 -19.57 -5.17 -13.82
CA SER A 101 -20.75 -4.36 -14.15
C SER A 101 -21.97 -4.63 -13.27
N LEU A 102 -21.92 -5.66 -12.42
CA LEU A 102 -23.06 -6.14 -11.64
C LEU A 102 -23.04 -5.67 -10.17
N VAL A 103 -22.01 -4.92 -9.77
CA VAL A 103 -21.75 -4.59 -8.37
C VAL A 103 -21.80 -3.09 -8.13
N GLU A 104 -22.75 -2.67 -7.30
CA GLU A 104 -22.75 -1.33 -6.72
C GLU A 104 -21.64 -1.27 -5.66
N SER A 105 -20.64 -0.43 -5.89
CA SER A 105 -19.45 -0.39 -5.04
C SER A 105 -19.66 0.36 -3.72
N ASP A 106 -20.74 1.14 -3.59
CA ASP A 106 -21.04 1.99 -2.43
C ASP A 106 -19.82 2.84 -1.99
N GLY A 107 -19.10 3.38 -2.98
CA GLY A 107 -17.89 4.20 -2.75
C GLY A 107 -16.62 3.41 -2.38
N LYS A 108 -16.64 2.08 -2.42
CA LYS A 108 -15.44 1.24 -2.27
C LYS A 108 -14.74 1.03 -3.61
N ASP A 109 -13.44 0.82 -3.55
CA ASP A 109 -12.66 0.48 -4.73
C ASP A 109 -12.92 -0.98 -5.16
N ILE A 110 -13.08 -1.18 -6.45
CA ILE A 110 -13.25 -2.50 -7.07
C ILE A 110 -11.94 -2.91 -7.71
N LEU A 111 -11.48 -4.11 -7.40
CA LEU A 111 -10.34 -4.74 -8.05
C LEU A 111 -10.81 -5.99 -8.80
N ILE A 112 -10.55 -6.01 -10.10
CA ILE A 112 -10.78 -7.17 -10.94
C ILE A 112 -9.59 -8.10 -10.79
N VAL A 113 -9.83 -9.31 -10.27
CA VAL A 113 -8.82 -10.37 -10.14
C VAL A 113 -8.65 -11.03 -11.51
N SER A 114 -7.43 -11.00 -12.04
CA SER A 114 -7.09 -11.66 -13.30
C SER A 114 -7.01 -13.17 -13.14
N GLU A 115 -6.90 -13.90 -14.26
CA GLU A 115 -6.67 -15.36 -14.23
C GLU A 115 -5.39 -15.77 -13.50
N GLU A 116 -4.38 -14.89 -13.49
CA GLU A 116 -3.13 -15.08 -12.75
C GLU A 116 -3.33 -15.01 -11.23
N GLY A 117 -4.47 -14.47 -10.78
CA GLY A 117 -4.81 -14.31 -9.38
C GLY A 117 -4.36 -12.98 -8.78
N LEU A 118 -4.68 -12.79 -7.49
CA LEU A 118 -4.31 -11.62 -6.71
C LEU A 118 -2.95 -11.83 -6.05
N ASN A 119 -2.03 -10.88 -6.23
CA ASN A 119 -0.80 -10.81 -5.45
C ASN A 119 -0.92 -9.71 -4.39
N ILE A 120 -0.81 -10.09 -3.13
CA ILE A 120 -1.00 -9.19 -1.99
C ILE A 120 0.14 -8.16 -1.89
N ALA A 121 1.39 -8.58 -2.11
CA ALA A 121 2.54 -7.67 -2.09
C ALA A 121 2.45 -6.61 -3.19
N VAL A 122 1.99 -6.98 -4.39
CA VAL A 122 1.79 -6.03 -5.50
C VAL A 122 0.74 -4.99 -5.13
N LEU A 123 -0.39 -5.41 -4.54
CA LEU A 123 -1.46 -4.47 -4.15
C LEU A 123 -1.02 -3.55 -3.00
N ILE A 124 -0.26 -4.07 -2.03
CA ILE A 124 0.35 -3.27 -0.97
C ILE A 124 1.34 -2.26 -1.54
N GLU A 125 2.11 -2.67 -2.56
CA GLU A 125 3.04 -1.76 -3.23
C GLU A 125 2.32 -0.61 -3.92
N ASP A 126 1.21 -0.91 -4.62
CA ASP A 126 0.35 0.11 -5.22
C ASP A 126 -0.17 1.11 -4.18
N GLU A 127 -0.70 0.61 -3.06
CA GLU A 127 -1.16 1.46 -1.95
C GLU A 127 -0.05 2.34 -1.38
N LEU A 128 1.14 1.77 -1.18
CA LEU A 128 2.29 2.52 -0.70
C LEU A 128 2.67 3.65 -1.66
N ILE A 129 2.70 3.38 -2.97
CA ILE A 129 3.00 4.39 -3.98
C ILE A 129 1.92 5.48 -4.01
N LEU A 130 0.65 5.10 -3.93
CA LEU A 130 -0.47 6.05 -3.91
C LEU A 130 -0.47 6.94 -2.66
N SER A 131 0.04 6.44 -1.53
CA SER A 131 0.17 7.19 -0.28
C SER A 131 1.30 8.24 -0.32
N LEU A 132 2.26 8.12 -1.25
CA LEU A 132 3.39 9.04 -1.31
C LEU A 132 2.93 10.45 -1.71
N PRO A 133 3.60 11.50 -1.18
CA PRO A 133 3.31 12.86 -1.60
C PRO A 133 3.66 13.07 -3.07
N ILE A 134 2.75 13.71 -3.83
CA ILE A 134 2.98 14.11 -5.23
C ILE A 134 4.30 14.89 -5.37
N ILE A 135 4.59 15.76 -4.40
CA ILE A 135 5.85 16.50 -4.30
C ILE A 135 6.48 16.17 -2.95
N ALA A 136 7.47 15.28 -2.97
CA ALA A 136 8.23 14.91 -1.78
C ALA A 136 8.95 16.13 -1.20
N SER A 137 8.55 16.56 0.00
CA SER A 137 9.19 17.66 0.70
C SER A 137 8.85 17.69 2.18
N HIS A 138 9.72 18.31 2.99
CA HIS A 138 9.49 18.51 4.42
C HIS A 138 8.17 19.22 4.72
N LYS A 139 7.51 18.87 5.83
CA LYS A 139 6.21 19.47 6.17
C LYS A 139 6.31 20.98 6.37
N LYS A 140 7.40 21.46 6.96
CA LYS A 140 7.66 22.90 7.14
C LYS A 140 8.90 23.32 6.38
N ASN A 141 8.88 24.53 5.80
CA ASN A 141 10.04 25.11 5.12
C ASN A 141 11.28 25.23 6.03
N ILE A 142 11.09 25.46 7.33
CA ILE A 142 12.18 25.61 8.29
C ILE A 142 12.95 24.29 8.53
N GLU A 143 12.39 23.16 8.16
CA GLU A 143 13.04 21.84 8.24
C GLU A 143 13.99 21.59 7.06
N CYS A 144 14.03 22.49 6.06
CA CYS A 144 14.94 22.39 4.93
C CYS A 144 16.29 23.07 5.25
N GLY A 145 17.40 22.32 5.19
CA GLY A 145 18.75 22.74 5.56
C GLY A 145 19.36 23.88 4.73
N SER A 146 18.78 24.23 3.58
CA SER A 146 19.18 25.43 2.81
C SER A 146 18.41 26.71 3.18
N LEU A 147 17.33 26.59 3.97
CA LEU A 147 16.53 27.71 4.50
C LEU A 147 16.80 27.95 5.99
N ALA A 148 17.03 26.90 6.78
CA ALA A 148 17.38 27.02 8.20
C ALA A 148 18.67 27.85 8.40
N ASP A 149 19.70 27.62 7.58
CA ASP A 149 20.97 28.35 7.60
C ASP A 149 20.86 29.82 7.16
N LYS A 150 19.81 30.19 6.41
CA LYS A 150 19.58 31.56 5.95
C LYS A 150 18.72 32.39 6.92
N ILE A 151 17.90 31.74 7.75
CA ILE A 151 17.06 32.41 8.75
C ILE A 151 17.87 32.73 10.02
N SER A 152 18.90 31.95 10.36
CA SER A 152 19.76 32.20 11.53
C SER A 152 20.76 33.36 11.36
N LYS A 153 20.70 34.11 10.26
CA LYS A 153 21.58 35.25 9.95
C LYS A 153 20.86 36.61 9.92
N TYR A 154 19.59 36.67 10.32
CA TYR A 154 18.82 37.92 10.43
C TYR A 154 18.10 38.01 11.77
#